data_AF-A0A2G5VFD0-F1
#
_entry.id   AF-A0A2G5VFD0-F1
#
_cell.length_a   1.000
_cell.length_b   1.000
_cell.length_c   1.000
_cell.angle_alpha   90.00
_cell.angle_beta   90.00
_cell.angle_gamma   90.00
#
_symmetry.space_group_name_H-M   'P 1'
#
loop_
_entity.id
_entity.type
_entity.pdbx_description
1 polymer ?
#
loop_
_entity_poly.entity_id
_entity_poly.type
_entity_poly.pdbx_seq_one_letter_code
_entity_poly.pdbx_strand_id
1 'polypeptide(L)'
;MASESDDNSFIRIIRIKSANGSEKTLEIPAKLDLERPKRPRTVFTDDQLEKLEKAFNDSGYLSGSTRAKLAESLGLSDNQVKVWFQNRRTKQKKIESKESVKPMPEPTIENYSNFSLNYWTAAAFLTNNVISS
;
A
#
# COMPACT_ATOMS: atom_id res chain seq x y z
N MET A 1 -8.32 27.51 40.09
CA MET A 1 -7.36 26.40 39.96
C MET A 1 -7.79 25.53 38.79
N ALA A 2 -7.16 25.71 37.63
CA ALA A 2 -7.47 24.91 36.45
C ALA A 2 -6.94 23.49 36.68
N SER A 3 -7.84 22.49 36.62
CA SER A 3 -7.46 21.09 36.62
C SER A 3 -7.09 20.71 35.19
N GLU A 4 -5.81 20.84 34.87
CA GLU A 4 -5.24 20.29 33.64
C GLU A 4 -5.44 18.78 33.63
N SER A 5 -6.27 18.33 32.69
CA SER A 5 -6.53 16.92 32.45
C SER A 5 -5.32 16.36 31.70
N ASP A 6 -4.61 15.43 32.33
CA ASP A 6 -3.52 14.64 31.75
C ASP A 6 -4.02 13.78 30.58
N ASP A 7 -4.22 14.36 29.40
CA ASP A 7 -4.52 13.62 28.17
C ASP A 7 -3.21 13.33 27.40
N ASN A 8 -2.32 12.55 28.01
CA ASN A 8 -1.06 12.13 27.38
C ASN A 8 -1.24 10.90 26.47
N SER A 9 -2.44 10.66 25.93
CA SER A 9 -2.78 9.46 25.15
C SER A 9 -2.49 9.60 23.64
N PHE A 10 -1.94 10.72 23.17
CA PHE A 10 -1.84 11.00 21.74
C PHE A 10 -0.62 10.38 21.05
N ILE A 11 0.44 10.04 21.78
CA ILE A 11 1.73 9.63 21.21
C ILE A 11 2.18 8.31 21.84
N ARG A 12 2.41 7.29 21.00
CA ARG A 12 3.12 6.07 21.38
C ARG A 12 4.59 6.23 21.06
N ILE A 13 5.43 6.02 22.07
CA ILE A 13 6.88 6.08 21.96
C ILE A 13 7.41 4.66 21.73
N ILE A 14 7.95 4.39 20.54
CA ILE A 14 8.59 3.10 20.22
C ILE A 14 10.11 3.30 20.20
N ARG A 15 10.83 2.49 20.97
CA ARG A 15 12.30 2.48 20.97
C ARG A 15 12.81 1.43 19.98
N ILE A 16 13.60 1.87 19.01
CA ILE A 16 14.24 1.00 18.03
C ILE A 16 15.74 1.06 18.23
N LYS A 17 16.36 -0.09 18.50
CA LYS A 17 17.82 -0.22 18.59
C LYS A 17 18.38 -0.63 17.23
N SER A 18 19.28 0.18 16.68
CA SER A 18 20.02 -0.12 15.47
C SER A 18 21.24 -1.01 15.77
N ALA A 19 21.73 -1.76 14.78
CA ALA A 19 22.87 -2.70 14.91
C ALA A 19 24.19 -2.02 15.34
N ASN A 20 24.30 -0.71 15.16
CA ASN A 20 25.42 0.12 15.62
C ASN A 20 25.25 0.64 17.06
N GLY A 21 24.28 0.12 17.82
CA GLY A 21 24.02 0.53 19.21
C GLY A 21 23.30 1.87 19.35
N SER A 22 22.97 2.57 18.25
CA SER A 22 22.18 3.79 18.32
C SER A 22 20.70 3.47 18.59
N GLU A 23 20.18 3.99 19.69
CA GLU A 23 18.76 3.89 20.05
C GLU A 23 18.04 5.12 19.52
N LYS A 24 17.09 4.91 18.61
CA LYS A 24 16.23 5.96 18.08
C LYS A 24 14.82 5.79 18.63
N THR A 25 14.29 6.86 19.16
CA THR A 25 12.92 6.94 19.65
C THR A 25 12.02 7.46 18.53
N LEU A 26 11.02 6.68 18.14
CA LEU A 26 10.00 7.09 17.19
C LEU A 26 8.70 7.42 17.92
N GLU A 27 8.23 8.65 17.71
CA GLU A 27 6.94 9.13 18.20
C GLU A 27 5.89 8.88 17.14
N ILE A 28 4.99 7.94 17.39
CA ILE A 28 3.92 7.57 16.46
C ILE A 28 2.59 7.99 17.08
N PRO A 29 1.71 8.70 16.34
CA PRO A 29 0.37 9.01 16.82
C PRO A 29 -0.37 7.73 17.22
N ALA A 30 -0.89 7.67 18.44
CA ALA A 30 -1.55 6.48 19.01
C ALA A 30 -2.81 6.04 18.23
N LYS A 31 -3.35 6.92 17.37
CA LYS A 31 -4.45 6.65 16.45
C LYS A 31 -4.06 5.76 15.27
N LEU A 32 -2.76 5.55 15.05
CA LEU A 32 -2.27 4.52 14.15
C LEU A 32 -2.39 3.19 14.91
N ASP A 33 -3.52 2.50 14.71
CA ASP A 33 -3.84 1.20 15.30
C ASP A 33 -2.88 0.12 14.77
N LEU A 34 -1.63 0.16 15.26
CA LEU A 34 -0.56 -0.79 14.94
C LEU A 34 -0.84 -2.19 15.51
N GLU A 35 -1.76 -2.27 16.48
CA GLU A 35 -2.24 -3.49 17.12
C GLU A 35 -3.32 -4.18 16.27
N ARG A 36 -3.94 -3.47 15.31
CA ARG A 36 -4.94 -4.07 14.43
C ARG A 36 -4.33 -5.25 13.69
N PRO A 37 -4.87 -6.46 13.86
CA PRO A 37 -4.41 -7.62 13.11
C PRO A 37 -4.41 -7.29 11.62
N LYS A 38 -3.26 -7.43 10.97
CA LYS A 38 -3.15 -7.25 9.52
C LYS A 38 -4.11 -8.25 8.88
N ARG A 39 -5.02 -7.75 8.03
CA ARG A 39 -5.93 -8.64 7.31
C ARG A 39 -5.08 -9.65 6.51
N PRO A 40 -5.40 -10.96 6.59
CA PRO A 40 -4.65 -11.97 5.88
C PRO A 40 -4.65 -11.66 4.38
N ARG A 41 -3.50 -11.83 3.73
CA ARG A 41 -3.36 -11.59 2.30
C ARG A 41 -4.16 -12.65 1.55
N THR A 42 -5.11 -12.23 0.74
CA THR A 42 -5.80 -13.13 -0.20
C THR A 42 -4.88 -13.43 -1.37
N VAL A 43 -4.78 -14.71 -1.73
CA VAL A 43 -4.20 -15.18 -3.01
C VAL A 43 -5.37 -15.57 -3.91
N PHE A 44 -5.41 -15.05 -5.13
CA PHE A 44 -6.40 -15.44 -6.13
C PHE A 44 -5.88 -16.63 -6.92
N THR A 45 -6.78 -17.52 -7.31
CA THR A 45 -6.48 -18.62 -8.23
C THR A 45 -6.30 -18.10 -9.65
N ASP A 46 -5.67 -18.89 -10.52
CA ASP A 46 -5.43 -18.49 -11.92
C ASP A 46 -6.74 -18.26 -12.68
N ASP A 47 -7.75 -19.11 -12.50
CA ASP A 47 -9.09 -18.93 -13.10
C ASP A 47 -9.77 -17.63 -12.64
N GLN A 48 -9.61 -17.27 -11.36
CA GLN A 48 -10.12 -15.99 -10.85
C GLN A 48 -9.39 -14.80 -11.47
N LEU A 49 -8.06 -14.89 -11.62
CA LEU A 49 -7.27 -13.85 -12.25
C LEU A 49 -7.64 -13.66 -13.72
N GLU A 50 -7.80 -14.74 -14.48
CA GLU A 50 -8.20 -14.68 -15.89
C GLU A 50 -9.54 -13.97 -16.06
N LYS A 51 -10.55 -14.33 -15.25
CA LYS A 51 -11.87 -13.70 -15.30
C LYS A 51 -11.83 -12.22 -14.88
N LEU A 52 -11.01 -11.87 -13.88
CA LEU A 52 -10.80 -10.48 -13.46
C LEU A 52 -10.12 -9.66 -14.57
N GLU A 53 -9.11 -10.22 -15.23
CA GLU A 53 -8.41 -9.58 -16.34
C GLU A 53 -9.32 -9.39 -17.55
N LYS A 54 -10.12 -10.40 -17.90
CA LYS A 54 -11.12 -10.29 -18.95
C LYS A 54 -12.10 -9.15 -18.68
N ALA A 55 -12.67 -9.10 -17.47
CA ALA A 55 -13.59 -8.03 -17.09
C ALA A 55 -12.91 -6.64 -17.08
N PHE A 56 -11.62 -6.58 -16.75
CA PHE A 56 -10.84 -5.34 -16.78
C PHE A 56 -10.58 -4.84 -18.20
N ASN A 57 -10.33 -5.75 -19.14
CA ASN A 57 -10.15 -5.43 -20.56
C ASN A 57 -11.46 -4.88 -21.17
N ASP A 58 -12.61 -5.40 -20.73
CA ASP A 58 -13.92 -4.90 -21.14
C ASP A 58 -14.19 -3.50 -20.54
N SER A 59 -13.88 -3.30 -19.26
CA SER A 59 -13.98 -2.01 -18.59
C SER A 59 -12.99 -1.85 -17.44
N GLY A 60 -12.11 -0.85 -17.50
CA GLY A 60 -11.15 -0.53 -16.43
C GLY A 60 -11.78 -0.04 -15.11
N TYR A 61 -13.09 0.23 -15.12
CA TYR A 61 -13.88 0.65 -13.96
C TYR A 61 -15.19 -0.14 -13.88
N LEU A 62 -15.51 -0.67 -12.70
CA LEU A 62 -16.76 -1.36 -12.45
C LEU A 62 -17.75 -0.47 -11.72
N SER A 63 -19.03 -0.51 -12.13
CA SER A 63 -20.14 -0.01 -11.34
C SER A 63 -20.41 -0.93 -10.15
N GLY A 64 -21.14 -0.46 -9.13
CA GLY A 64 -21.46 -1.26 -7.95
C GLY A 64 -22.20 -2.56 -8.28
N SER A 65 -23.12 -2.52 -9.25
CA SER A 65 -23.90 -3.69 -9.67
C SER A 65 -23.05 -4.70 -10.45
N THR A 66 -22.21 -4.25 -11.39
CA THR A 66 -21.32 -5.15 -12.14
C THR A 66 -20.27 -5.77 -11.22
N ARG A 67 -19.76 -4.99 -10.25
CA ARG A 67 -18.80 -5.48 -9.24
C ARG A 67 -19.40 -6.58 -8.36
N ALA A 68 -20.64 -6.39 -7.88
CA ALA A 68 -21.33 -7.39 -7.08
C ALA A 68 -21.54 -8.70 -7.84
N LYS A 69 -21.95 -8.63 -9.11
CA LYS A 69 -22.13 -9.82 -9.97
C LYS A 69 -20.80 -10.57 -10.21
N LEU A 70 -19.71 -9.83 -10.42
CA LEU A 70 -18.38 -10.43 -10.60
C LEU A 70 -17.84 -11.05 -9.30
N ALA A 71 -18.13 -10.42 -8.16
CA ALA A 71 -17.78 -10.94 -6.85
C ALA A 71 -18.48 -12.28 -6.59
N GLU A 72 -19.79 -12.34 -6.86
CA GLU A 72 -20.60 -13.56 -6.72
C GLU A 72 -20.10 -14.70 -7.62
N SER A 73 -19.82 -14.42 -8.90
CA SER A 73 -19.36 -15.45 -9.84
C SER A 73 -17.98 -16.02 -9.52
N LEU A 74 -17.13 -15.24 -8.83
CA LEU A 74 -15.77 -15.65 -8.45
C LEU A 74 -15.67 -16.17 -7.02
N GLY A 75 -16.76 -16.14 -6.25
CA GLY A 75 -16.73 -16.46 -4.82
C GLY A 75 -15.88 -15.49 -4.00
N LEU A 76 -15.78 -14.23 -4.44
CA LEU A 76 -15.00 -13.17 -3.80
C LEU A 76 -15.92 -12.15 -3.14
N SER A 77 -15.37 -11.36 -2.22
CA SER A 77 -16.07 -10.19 -1.68
C SER A 77 -15.99 -9.01 -2.64
N ASP A 78 -17.02 -8.16 -2.60
CA ASP A 78 -17.10 -6.90 -3.34
C ASP A 78 -15.85 -6.02 -3.11
N ASN A 79 -15.33 -6.01 -1.89
CA ASN A 79 -14.12 -5.28 -1.54
C ASN A 79 -12.85 -5.88 -2.16
N GLN A 80 -12.72 -7.20 -2.26
CA GLN A 80 -11.58 -7.84 -2.93
C GLN A 80 -11.54 -7.49 -4.42
N VAL A 81 -12.68 -7.56 -5.11
CA VAL A 81 -12.80 -7.13 -6.51
C VAL A 81 -12.46 -5.65 -6.66
N LYS A 82 -12.99 -4.79 -5.76
CA LYS A 82 -12.66 -3.36 -5.74
C LYS A 82 -11.15 -3.10 -5.61
N VAL A 83 -10.49 -3.76 -4.66
CA VAL A 83 -9.04 -3.61 -4.41
C VAL A 83 -8.24 -4.14 -5.58
N TRP A 84 -8.63 -5.27 -6.17
CA TRP A 84 -7.96 -5.82 -7.35
C TRP A 84 -8.01 -4.84 -8.53
N PHE A 85 -9.18 -4.24 -8.83
CA PHE A 85 -9.32 -3.26 -9.90
C PHE A 85 -8.49 -1.99 -9.63
N GLN A 86 -8.41 -1.54 -8.38
CA GLN A 86 -7.52 -0.44 -8.00
C GLN A 86 -6.05 -0.77 -8.26
N ASN A 87 -5.60 -1.93 -7.78
CA ASN A 87 -4.22 -2.39 -7.97
C ASN A 87 -3.88 -2.60 -9.46
N ARG A 88 -4.83 -3.13 -10.24
CA ARG A 88 -4.65 -3.37 -11.67
C ARG A 88 -4.48 -2.07 -12.46
N ARG A 89 -5.24 -1.01 -12.13
CA ARG A 89 -5.05 0.32 -12.72
C ARG A 89 -3.70 0.92 -12.37
N THR A 90 -3.25 0.79 -11.12
CA THR A 90 -1.93 1.31 -10.76
C THR A 90 -0.80 0.57 -11.48
N LYS A 91 -0.93 -0.76 -11.64
CA LYS A 91 0.00 -1.56 -12.44
C LYS A 91 0.03 -1.07 -13.89
N GLN A 92 -1.12 -0.79 -14.50
CA GLN A 92 -1.19 -0.24 -15.86
C GLN A 92 -0.48 1.10 -15.97
N LYS A 93 -0.80 2.06 -15.09
CA LYS A 93 -0.16 3.38 -15.09
C LYS A 93 1.36 3.29 -14.93
N LYS A 94 1.85 2.34 -14.12
CA LYS A 94 3.29 2.10 -13.95
C LYS A 94 3.94 1.57 -15.23
N ILE A 95 3.24 0.75 -16.01
CA ILE A 95 3.72 0.24 -17.30
C ILE A 95 3.76 1.40 -18.31
N GLU A 96 2.66 2.14 -18.44
CA GLU A 96 2.57 3.32 -19.32
C GLU A 96 3.67 4.36 -19.00
N SER A 97 3.94 4.61 -17.72
CA SER A 97 5.00 5.56 -17.31
C SER A 97 6.42 5.08 -17.59
N LYS A 98 6.63 3.76 -17.73
CA LYS A 98 7.96 3.20 -18.06
C LYS A 98 8.26 3.31 -19.55
N GLU A 99 7.24 3.28 -20.39
CA GLU A 99 7.39 3.44 -21.84
C GLU A 99 7.65 4.91 -22.25
N SER A 100 7.37 5.88 -21.37
CA SER A 100 7.56 7.31 -21.65
C SER A 100 8.86 7.94 -21.11
N VAL A 101 9.81 7.16 -20.58
CA VAL A 101 11.05 7.73 -20.00
C VAL A 101 12.13 7.90 -21.07
N LYS A 102 12.25 9.12 -21.62
CA LYS A 102 13.57 9.65 -22.02
C LYS A 102 14.48 9.59 -20.78
N PRO A 103 15.76 9.19 -20.88
CA PRO A 103 16.62 9.00 -19.72
C PRO A 103 16.67 10.29 -18.88
N MET A 104 16.07 10.22 -17.70
CA MET A 104 16.04 11.29 -16.71
C MET A 104 17.40 11.31 -16.00
N PRO A 105 18.01 12.49 -15.75
CA PRO A 105 19.34 12.57 -15.18
C PRO A 105 19.39 11.94 -13.78
N GLU A 106 20.52 11.29 -13.50
CA GLU A 106 20.82 10.52 -12.30
C GLU A 106 20.61 11.35 -11.01
N PRO A 107 19.93 10.80 -9.97
CA PRO A 107 19.59 11.57 -8.78
C PRO A 107 20.82 11.85 -7.91
N THR A 108 21.17 13.13 -7.76
CA THR A 108 22.11 13.60 -6.73
C THR A 108 21.45 13.61 -5.35
N ILE A 109 22.28 13.49 -4.30
CA ILE A 109 21.87 13.31 -2.89
C ILE A 109 20.93 14.43 -2.39
N GLU A 110 21.01 15.64 -2.95
CA GLU A 110 20.17 16.78 -2.55
C GLU A 110 18.70 16.68 -3.00
N ASN A 111 18.38 15.88 -4.02
CA ASN A 111 17.01 15.77 -4.55
C ASN A 111 16.11 14.75 -3.83
N TYR A 112 16.66 13.96 -2.90
CA TYR A 112 15.90 12.97 -2.13
C TYR A 112 14.91 13.61 -1.14
N SER A 113 15.20 14.82 -0.67
CA SER A 113 14.36 15.58 0.27
C SER A 113 13.01 15.97 -0.33
N ASN A 114 12.95 16.22 -1.64
CA ASN A 114 11.71 16.59 -2.33
C ASN A 114 10.97 15.39 -2.96
N PHE A 115 11.63 14.25 -3.15
CA PHE A 115 10.99 13.05 -3.71
C PHE A 115 10.31 12.16 -2.64
N SER A 116 10.68 12.33 -1.37
CA SER A 116 10.22 11.55 -0.21
C SER A 116 8.72 11.75 0.13
N LEU A 117 8.03 12.71 -0.49
CA LEU A 117 6.62 12.98 -0.17
C LEU A 117 5.61 12.15 -0.97
N ASN A 118 6.06 11.32 -1.92
CA ASN A 118 5.17 10.45 -2.68
C ASN A 118 5.22 9.02 -2.12
N TYR A 119 4.20 8.68 -1.33
CA TYR A 119 3.96 7.41 -0.62
C TYR A 119 3.95 6.11 -1.47
N TRP A 120 4.46 6.09 -2.69
CA TRP A 120 4.50 4.91 -3.58
C TRP A 120 5.90 4.35 -3.88
N THR A 121 6.98 5.11 -3.74
CA THR A 121 8.34 4.56 -3.89
C THR A 121 8.91 4.04 -2.57
N ALA A 122 8.66 4.70 -1.45
CA ALA A 122 9.07 4.23 -0.12
C ALA A 122 8.43 2.87 0.25
N ALA A 123 7.18 2.63 -0.16
CA ALA A 123 6.49 1.35 0.04
C ALA A 123 7.11 0.19 -0.77
N ALA A 124 7.80 0.46 -1.88
CA ALA A 124 8.46 -0.56 -2.69
C ALA A 124 9.73 -1.11 -2.03
N PHE A 125 10.42 -0.30 -1.22
CA PHE A 125 11.61 -0.75 -0.47
C PHE A 125 11.25 -1.50 0.83
N LEU A 126 10.06 -1.26 1.41
CA LEU A 126 9.63 -1.93 2.64
C LEU A 126 8.79 -3.21 2.42
N THR A 127 8.49 -3.57 1.17
CA THR A 127 7.77 -4.82 0.85
C THR A 127 8.64 -5.88 0.17
N ASN A 128 9.86 -5.56 -0.22
CA ASN A 128 10.82 -6.51 -0.80
C ASN A 128 12.06 -6.65 0.09
N ASN A 129 11.87 -7.22 1.28
CA ASN A 129 12.92 -7.99 1.93
C ASN A 129 12.31 -9.09 2.81
N VAL A 130 11.82 -10.16 2.18
CA VAL A 130 11.70 -11.50 2.76
C VAL A 130 12.03 -12.51 1.65
N ILE A 131 13.30 -12.93 1.68
CA ILE A 131 13.84 -14.28 1.47
C ILE A 131 12.81 -15.34 1.02
N SER A 132 13.07 -15.99 -0.13
CA SER A 132 13.02 -17.47 -0.18
C SER A 132 13.85 -18.02 -1.34
N SER A 133 14.76 -18.93 -0.95
CA SER A 133 15.58 -19.92 -1.68
C SER A 133 16.53 -19.49 -2.79
#